data_AF-A0A7V3Y1R6-F1
#
_entry.id   AF-A0A7V3Y1R6-F1
#
_cell.length_a   1.000
_cell.length_b   1.000
_cell.length_c   1.000
_cell.angle_alpha   90.00
_cell.angle_beta   90.00
_cell.angle_gamma   90.00
#
_symmetry.space_group_name_H-M   'P 1'
#
loop_
_entity.id
_entity.type
_entity.pdbx_description
1 polymer ?
#
loop_
_entity_poly.entity_id
_entity_poly.type
_entity_poly.pdbx_seq_one_letter_code
_entity_poly.pdbx_strand_id
1 'polypeptide(L)'
;MDKKSLASPCGIFCAACPRFYKYGICKGCRVDTMHDGCEIYDCCVQLGGMDFCFECTLFPCERLKKFATYHPGENFAHYRHIAIENLLKIKEIGVDNWYVVMNQKFLQGEYGIQQRNPDGSFDTSPCPCCKTTK
;
A
#
# COMPACT_ATOMS: atom_id res chain seq x y z
N MET A 1 11.66 -16.11 1.20
CA MET A 1 10.55 -15.38 1.85
C MET A 1 9.42 -15.34 0.86
N ASP A 2 8.20 -15.70 1.27
CA ASP A 2 7.02 -15.67 0.41
C ASP A 2 6.74 -14.23 -0.04
N LYS A 3 6.67 -13.96 -1.35
CA LYS A 3 6.43 -12.60 -1.87
C LYS A 3 5.05 -12.07 -1.46
N LYS A 4 4.09 -12.96 -1.23
CA LYS A 4 2.76 -12.60 -0.71
C LYS A 4 2.84 -11.93 0.66
N SER A 5 3.83 -12.27 1.49
CA SER A 5 4.03 -11.65 2.80
C SER A 5 4.42 -10.16 2.72
N LEU A 6 4.85 -9.70 1.53
CA LEU A 6 5.27 -8.32 1.25
C LEU A 6 4.17 -7.49 0.56
N ALA A 7 3.06 -8.12 0.20
CA ALA A 7 1.86 -7.48 -0.33
C ALA A 7 0.81 -7.39 0.78
N SER A 8 0.49 -6.18 1.24
CA SER A 8 -0.57 -6.03 2.24
C SER A 8 -1.94 -6.43 1.66
N PRO A 9 -2.89 -6.87 2.48
CA PRO A 9 -4.25 -7.16 2.01
C PRO A 9 -4.94 -5.97 1.33
N CYS A 10 -4.54 -4.75 1.66
CA CYS A 10 -5.08 -3.51 1.10
C CYS A 10 -4.29 -2.96 -0.11
N GLY A 11 -3.26 -3.65 -0.61
CA GLY A 11 -2.52 -3.23 -1.81
C GLY A 11 -1.30 -2.33 -1.57
N ILE A 12 -0.83 -2.22 -0.32
CA ILE A 12 0.42 -1.54 0.01
C ILE A 12 1.58 -2.52 -0.19
N PHE A 13 2.66 -2.03 -0.78
CA PHE A 13 3.91 -2.78 -0.89
C PHE A 13 4.76 -2.60 0.38
N CYS A 14 4.64 -3.53 1.32
CA CYS A 14 5.27 -3.44 2.64
C CYS A 14 6.80 -3.36 2.59
N ALA A 15 7.43 -3.93 1.56
CA ALA A 15 8.88 -3.91 1.42
C ALA A 15 9.45 -2.48 1.22
N ALA A 16 8.64 -1.52 0.76
CA ALA A 16 9.04 -0.12 0.65
C ALA A 16 8.89 0.67 1.97
N CYS A 17 8.45 0.04 3.06
CA CYS A 17 8.32 0.70 4.37
C CYS A 17 9.70 0.85 5.02
N PRO A 18 10.11 2.04 5.49
CA PRO A 18 11.37 2.20 6.22
C PRO A 18 11.47 1.29 7.46
N ARG A 19 10.35 1.03 8.13
CA ARG A 19 10.29 0.09 9.27
C ARG A 19 10.66 -1.35 8.86
N PHE A 20 10.37 -1.71 7.61
CA PHE A 20 10.73 -2.99 7.03
C PHE A 20 12.17 -2.99 6.55
N TYR A 21 12.51 -2.21 5.51
CA TYR A 21 13.80 -2.36 4.81
C TYR A 21 14.99 -1.70 5.52
N LYS A 22 14.75 -0.63 6.31
CA LYS A 22 15.83 0.15 6.95
C LYS A 22 16.08 -0.30 8.39
N TYR A 23 15.01 -0.49 9.16
CA TYR A 23 15.11 -0.76 10.59
C TYR A 23 14.90 -2.23 10.97
N GLY A 24 14.29 -3.05 10.10
CA GLY A 24 14.02 -4.46 10.39
C GLY A 24 13.05 -4.71 11.56
N ILE A 25 12.33 -3.68 12.00
CA ILE A 25 11.39 -3.74 13.15
C ILE A 25 9.98 -4.18 12.74
N CYS A 26 9.73 -4.34 11.45
CA CYS A 26 8.46 -4.80 10.89
C CYS A 26 8.74 -5.89 9.85
N LYS A 27 7.99 -7.00 9.92
CA LYS A 27 8.13 -8.13 8.97
C LYS A 27 7.06 -8.15 7.87
N GLY A 28 6.26 -7.08 7.78
CA GLY A 28 5.15 -6.96 6.83
C GLY A 28 3.80 -7.30 7.48
N CYS A 29 2.74 -6.72 6.93
CA CYS A 29 1.38 -6.74 7.48
C CYS A 29 0.76 -8.15 7.60
N ARG A 30 1.36 -9.17 6.96
CA ARG A 30 0.88 -10.56 7.06
C ARG A 30 1.67 -11.42 8.06
N VAL A 31 2.78 -10.90 8.57
CA VAL A 31 3.73 -11.66 9.41
C VAL A 31 3.77 -11.12 10.82
N ASP A 32 3.58 -9.81 10.98
CA ASP A 32 3.78 -9.08 12.23
C ASP A 32 2.53 -8.31 12.63
N THR A 33 2.44 -7.94 13.90
CA THR A 33 1.26 -7.29 14.50
C THR A 33 1.16 -5.80 14.19
N MET A 34 1.91 -5.29 13.20
CA MET A 34 1.82 -3.90 12.74
C MET A 34 0.45 -3.57 12.09
N HIS A 35 -0.44 -4.55 11.98
CA HIS A 35 -1.83 -4.40 11.61
C HIS A 35 -2.78 -4.24 12.81
N ASP A 36 -2.29 -4.26 14.05
CA ASP A 36 -3.14 -4.11 15.24
C ASP A 36 -3.89 -2.77 15.19
N GLY A 37 -5.22 -2.84 15.22
CA GLY A 37 -6.11 -1.68 15.06
C GLY A 37 -6.34 -1.23 13.61
N CYS A 38 -5.85 -1.96 12.61
CA CYS A 38 -6.10 -1.68 11.20
C CYS A 38 -7.47 -2.25 10.77
N GLU A 39 -8.48 -1.38 10.72
CA GLU A 39 -9.85 -1.75 10.33
C GLU A 39 -9.94 -2.44 8.95
N ILE A 40 -9.03 -2.12 8.01
CA ILE A 40 -9.02 -2.76 6.68
C ILE A 40 -8.50 -4.19 6.78
N TYR A 41 -7.47 -4.42 7.60
CA TYR A 41 -6.93 -5.76 7.82
C TYR A 41 -7.96 -6.64 8.52
N ASP A 42 -8.58 -6.13 9.59
CA ASP A 42 -9.60 -6.84 10.33
C ASP A 42 -10.80 -7.20 9.44
N CYS A 43 -11.25 -6.24 8.62
CA CYS A 43 -12.33 -6.47 7.66
C CYS A 43 -11.98 -7.52 6.60
N CYS A 44 -10.78 -7.45 6.02
CA CYS A 44 -10.40 -8.30 4.89
C CYS A 44 -10.01 -9.71 5.33
N VAL A 45 -9.10 -9.79 6.31
CA VAL A 45 -8.45 -11.04 6.71
C VAL A 45 -9.22 -11.71 7.84
N GLN A 46 -9.45 -11.00 8.95
CA GLN A 46 -10.03 -11.61 10.16
C GLN A 46 -11.51 -11.95 10.00
N LEU A 47 -12.31 -11.00 9.51
CA LEU A 47 -13.75 -11.18 9.30
C LEU A 47 -14.06 -11.78 7.93
N GLY A 48 -13.33 -11.37 6.89
CA GLY A 48 -13.60 -11.74 5.51
C GLY A 48 -12.98 -13.07 5.09
N GLY A 49 -11.94 -13.55 5.78
CA GLY A 49 -11.19 -14.74 5.38
C GLY A 49 -10.50 -14.61 4.01
N MET A 50 -10.33 -13.38 3.50
CA MET A 50 -9.77 -13.09 2.19
C MET A 50 -8.28 -12.79 2.29
N ASP A 51 -7.56 -13.11 1.22
CA ASP A 51 -6.17 -12.72 1.11
C ASP A 51 -6.04 -11.25 0.75
N PHE A 52 -6.85 -10.76 -0.18
CA PHE A 52 -6.79 -9.38 -0.65
C PHE A 52 -8.16 -8.74 -0.72
N CYS A 53 -8.22 -7.41 -0.55
CA CYS A 53 -9.48 -6.69 -0.62
C CYS A 53 -10.18 -6.80 -1.98
N PHE A 54 -9.48 -7.11 -3.08
CA PHE A 54 -10.11 -7.30 -4.40
C PHE A 54 -10.99 -8.56 -4.49
N GLU A 55 -10.86 -9.48 -3.54
CA GLU A 55 -11.70 -10.68 -3.44
C GLU A 55 -13.09 -10.36 -2.87
N CYS A 56 -13.25 -9.19 -2.24
CA CYS A 56 -14.52 -8.75 -1.70
C CYS A 56 -15.51 -8.44 -2.83
N THR A 57 -16.75 -8.92 -2.71
CA THR A 57 -17.84 -8.65 -3.67
C THR A 57 -18.21 -7.16 -3.75
N LEU A 58 -17.91 -6.39 -2.70
CA LEU A 58 -18.13 -4.95 -2.62
C LEU A 58 -16.92 -4.14 -3.12
N PHE A 59 -15.88 -4.77 -3.67
CA PHE A 59 -14.67 -4.09 -4.09
C PHE A 59 -14.89 -3.19 -5.33
N PRO A 60 -14.34 -1.95 -5.34
CA PRO A 60 -13.72 -1.25 -4.22
C PRO A 60 -14.79 -0.70 -3.27
N CYS A 61 -14.74 -1.10 -1.99
CA CYS A 61 -15.74 -0.66 -1.01
C CYS A 61 -15.40 0.74 -0.46
N GLU A 62 -16.38 1.40 0.15
CA GLU A 62 -16.22 2.77 0.68
C GLU A 62 -15.07 2.90 1.68
N ARG A 63 -14.81 1.88 2.51
CA ARG A 63 -13.66 1.86 3.42
C ARG A 63 -12.34 1.98 2.67
N LEU A 64 -12.18 1.20 1.60
CA LEU A 64 -10.96 1.21 0.80
C LEU A 64 -10.84 2.49 -0.04
N LYS A 65 -11.96 3.02 -0.55
CA LYS A 65 -11.97 4.32 -1.23
C LYS A 65 -11.52 5.44 -0.29
N LYS A 66 -12.05 5.53 0.92
CA LYS A 66 -11.63 6.51 1.95
C LYS A 66 -10.14 6.38 2.28
N PHE A 67 -9.65 5.15 2.37
CA PHE A 67 -8.22 4.89 2.55
C PHE A 67 -7.40 5.43 1.37
N ALA A 68 -7.83 5.18 0.14
CA ALA A 68 -7.16 5.60 -1.09
C ALA A 68 -7.31 7.11 -1.39
N THR A 69 -8.22 7.83 -0.74
CA THR A 69 -8.39 9.29 -0.94
C THR A 69 -7.87 10.11 0.24
N TYR A 70 -7.12 9.50 1.16
CA TYR A 70 -6.48 10.20 2.27
C TYR A 70 -5.49 11.25 1.75
N HIS A 71 -5.62 12.51 2.16
CA HIS A 71 -4.79 13.63 1.69
C HIS A 71 -4.66 13.67 0.16
N PRO A 72 -5.78 13.95 -0.55
CA PRO A 72 -5.81 13.86 -2.00
C PRO A 72 -4.80 14.83 -2.61
N GLY A 73 -3.95 14.33 -3.50
CA GLY A 73 -2.94 15.14 -4.19
C GLY A 73 -1.65 15.39 -3.42
N GLU A 74 -1.45 14.88 -2.20
CA GLU A 74 -0.18 15.03 -1.47
C GLU A 74 0.71 13.79 -1.62
N ASN A 75 1.98 13.98 -2.02
CA ASN A 75 2.88 12.89 -2.41
C ASN A 75 3.20 11.91 -1.28
N PHE A 76 3.27 12.35 -0.02
CA PHE A 76 3.49 11.45 1.11
C PHE A 76 2.39 10.38 1.25
N ALA A 77 1.19 10.64 0.73
CA ALA A 77 0.05 9.74 0.73
C ALA A 77 -0.08 8.91 -0.56
N HIS A 78 0.83 9.08 -1.54
CA HIS A 78 0.82 8.37 -2.82
C HIS A 78 0.63 6.85 -2.68
N TYR A 79 1.31 6.24 -1.70
CA TYR A 79 1.23 4.81 -1.42
C TYR A 79 -0.19 4.31 -1.09
N ARG A 80 -1.07 5.19 -0.60
CA ARG A 80 -2.49 4.92 -0.36
C ARG A 80 -3.30 5.18 -1.62
N HIS A 81 -3.01 6.26 -2.34
CA HIS A 81 -3.74 6.65 -3.55
C HIS A 81 -3.75 5.56 -4.61
N ILE A 82 -2.63 4.85 -4.80
CA ILE A 82 -2.54 3.76 -5.78
C ILE A 82 -2.91 2.38 -5.20
N ALA A 83 -3.43 2.29 -3.98
CA ALA A 83 -3.69 1.00 -3.33
C ALA A 83 -4.75 0.17 -4.06
N ILE A 84 -5.80 0.81 -4.59
CA ILE A 84 -6.82 0.15 -5.41
C ILE A 84 -6.23 -0.31 -6.73
N GLU A 85 -5.39 0.51 -7.38
CA GLU A 85 -4.69 0.15 -8.61
C GLU A 85 -3.76 -1.06 -8.39
N ASN A 86 -3.03 -1.07 -7.27
CA ASN A 86 -2.20 -2.20 -6.88
C ASN A 86 -3.03 -3.48 -6.71
N LEU A 87 -4.19 -3.41 -6.05
CA LEU A 87 -5.07 -4.57 -5.89
C LEU A 87 -5.61 -5.09 -7.23
N LEU A 88 -6.01 -4.19 -8.14
CA LEU A 88 -6.38 -4.57 -9.50
C LEU A 88 -5.21 -5.22 -10.24
N LYS A 89 -3.99 -4.71 -10.06
CA LYS A 89 -2.80 -5.27 -10.69
C LYS A 89 -2.44 -6.63 -10.11
N ILE A 90 -2.53 -6.83 -8.80
CA ILE A 90 -2.34 -8.15 -8.17
C ILE A 90 -3.35 -9.16 -8.74
N LYS A 91 -4.63 -8.75 -8.91
CA LYS A 91 -5.66 -9.59 -9.53
C LYS A 91 -5.33 -9.96 -10.98
N GLU A 92 -4.76 -9.03 -11.74
CA GLU A 92 -4.43 -9.20 -13.16
C GLU A 92 -3.20 -10.09 -13.40
N ILE A 93 -2.08 -9.79 -12.72
CA ILE A 93 -0.78 -10.41 -13.02
C ILE A 93 -0.28 -11.36 -11.93
N GLY A 94 -1.02 -11.50 -10.83
CA GLY A 94 -0.61 -12.27 -9.66
C GLY A 94 0.38 -11.52 -8.77
N VAL A 95 0.41 -11.90 -7.49
CA VAL A 95 1.22 -11.23 -6.45
C VAL A 95 2.72 -11.30 -6.73
N ASP A 96 3.21 -12.39 -7.32
CA ASP A 96 4.64 -12.58 -7.57
C ASP A 96 5.19 -11.66 -8.67
N ASN A 97 4.39 -11.40 -9.71
CA ASN A 97 4.76 -10.47 -10.77
C ASN A 97 4.53 -9.03 -10.33
N TRP A 98 3.43 -8.77 -9.60
CA TRP A 98 3.20 -7.46 -8.99
C TRP A 98 4.34 -7.06 -8.05
N TYR A 99 4.88 -8.00 -7.27
CA TYR A 99 6.05 -7.78 -6.44
C TYR A 99 7.24 -7.26 -7.26
N VAL A 100 7.54 -7.87 -8.41
CA VAL A 100 8.66 -7.45 -9.27
C VAL A 100 8.45 -6.01 -9.75
N VAL A 101 7.24 -5.67 -10.19
CA VAL A 101 6.87 -4.31 -10.63
C VAL A 101 7.05 -3.31 -9.49
N MET A 102 6.50 -3.59 -8.31
CA MET A 102 6.58 -2.66 -7.17
C MET A 102 7.99 -2.52 -6.62
N ASN A 103 8.77 -3.61 -6.62
CA ASN A 103 10.16 -3.57 -6.23
C ASN A 103 10.97 -2.68 -7.18
N GLN A 104 10.73 -2.78 -8.49
CA GLN A 104 11.36 -1.89 -9.46
C GLN A 104 10.98 -0.43 -9.23
N LYS A 105 9.69 -0.13 -9.03
CA LYS A 105 9.21 1.23 -8.69
C LYS A 105 9.87 1.78 -7.42
N PHE A 106 9.99 0.97 -6.38
CA PHE A 106 10.67 1.35 -5.15
C PHE A 106 12.16 1.68 -5.40
N LEU A 107 12.87 0.81 -6.12
CA LEU A 107 14.29 1.02 -6.46
C LEU A 107 14.52 2.27 -7.33
N GLN A 108 13.56 2.62 -8.17
CA GLN A 108 13.58 3.82 -9.01
C GLN A 108 13.13 5.09 -8.28
N GLY A 109 12.68 4.98 -7.02
CA GLY A 109 12.14 6.12 -6.25
C GLY A 109 10.73 6.54 -6.66
N GLU A 110 10.03 5.75 -7.50
CA GLU A 110 8.66 6.02 -7.92
C GLU A 110 7.61 5.61 -6.88
N TYR A 111 8.00 4.83 -5.87
CA TYR A 111 7.11 4.39 -4.80
C TYR A 111 7.81 4.44 -3.44
N GLY A 112 7.13 5.00 -2.44
CA GLY A 112 7.59 5.04 -1.06
C GLY A 112 6.44 5.26 -0.09
N ILE A 113 6.57 4.71 1.12
CA ILE A 113 5.56 4.87 2.17
C ILE A 113 5.91 6.09 3.02
N GLN A 114 4.97 7.05 3.12
CA GLN A 114 5.12 8.28 3.89
C GLN A 114 6.42 9.02 3.54
N GLN A 115 6.56 9.40 2.26
CA GLN A 115 7.74 10.15 1.79
C GLN A 115 7.96 11.43 2.61
N ARG A 116 9.23 11.74 2.90
CA ARG A 116 9.64 12.86 3.74
C ARG A 116 10.72 13.69 3.07
N ASN A 117 10.68 14.99 3.32
CA ASN A 117 11.71 15.94 2.94
C ASN A 117 12.98 15.75 3.80
N PRO A 118 14.14 16.34 3.40
CA PRO A 118 15.38 16.24 4.17
C PRO A 118 15.28 16.75 5.62
N ASP A 119 14.38 17.67 5.91
CA ASP A 119 14.10 18.20 7.25
C ASP A 119 13.21 17.28 8.11
N GLY A 120 12.76 16.15 7.54
CA GLY A 120 11.89 15.16 8.19
C GLY A 120 10.40 15.47 8.08
N SER A 121 9.99 16.61 7.52
CA SER A 121 8.58 16.92 7.24
C SER A 121 8.01 15.99 6.16
N PHE A 122 6.69 15.85 6.11
CA PHE A 122 6.04 15.06 5.04
C PHE A 122 6.18 15.78 3.69
N ASP A 123 6.40 15.00 2.63
CA ASP A 123 6.42 15.54 1.27
C ASP A 123 5.00 15.84 0.79
N THR A 124 4.60 17.10 0.89
CA THR A 124 3.31 17.62 0.44
C THR A 124 3.32 18.11 -1.01
N SER A 125 4.35 17.78 -1.79
CA SER A 125 4.36 18.05 -3.23
C SER A 125 3.20 17.33 -3.94
N PRO A 126 2.80 17.79 -5.14
CA PRO A 126 1.72 17.16 -5.89
C PRO A 126 1.96 15.67 -6.13
N CYS A 127 1.02 14.81 -5.72
CA CYS A 127 1.08 13.38 -6.01
C CYS A 127 1.06 13.16 -7.53
N PRO A 128 1.99 12.37 -8.10
CA PRO A 128 1.97 12.04 -9.53
C PRO A 128 0.70 11.28 -9.97
N CYS A 129 0.05 10.61 -9.01
CA CYS A 129 -1.18 9.85 -9.22
C CYS A 129 -2.42 10.73 -9.42
N CYS A 130 -2.45 11.88 -8.74
CA CYS A 130 -3.55 12.81 -8.83
C CYS A 130 -3.16 13.84 -9.87
N LYS A 131 -3.70 13.72 -11.09
CA LYS A 131 -3.65 14.82 -12.04
C LYS A 131 -4.38 16.00 -11.39
N THR A 132 -3.65 16.88 -10.72
CA THR A 132 -4.20 18.14 -10.22
C THR A 132 -4.56 18.96 -11.45
N THR A 133 -5.81 18.88 -11.89
CA THR A 133 -6.44 20.03 -12.53
C THR A 133 -6.54 21.09 -11.44
N LYS A 134 -5.53 21.95 -11.37
CA LYS A 134 -5.66 23.26 -10.76
C LYS A 134 -6.76 24.04 -11.48
#